data_AF-A0A7S4IF74-F1
#
_entry.id   AF-A0A7S4IF74-F1
#
_cell.length_a   1.000
_cell.length_b   1.000
_cell.length_c   1.000
_cell.angle_alpha   90.00
_cell.angle_beta   90.00
_cell.angle_gamma   90.00
#
_symmetry.space_group_name_H-M   'P 1'
#
loop_
_entity.id
_entity.type
_entity.pdbx_description
1 polymer ?
#
loop_
_entity_poly.entity_id
_entity_poly.type
_entity_poly.pdbx_seq_one_letter_code
_entity_poly.pdbx_strand_id
1 'polypeptide(L)'
;MSFVAAAELFDREQMEALLNEGADINEQNELGDTAMHICLAREDFVEFLLSKKASLNVQNNMGSTCLHKAAAMNNGRLIQTLLKNKADANIQNKLNFYPEAYANYQKTFNTLIGSHKKEVTVPLHQKSGLVIGRKGSTLQKIRVESGAFIEIPKNAPEACAVITGRPECVAAAKEKITAIIYPKKNQQRMDDMPLQGTMVKCPINKQYHGRIIGKRGATLKQIQSEFNVKVMLPKQNDSSNVVEVYGEIDNIEKAVRRIHELAKNQNYGGNNSGDNQPRRNRTPNSSRPIPQKTSNTLPINHR
;
A
#
# COMPACT_ATOMS: atom_id res chain seq x y z
N MET A 1 39.22 -30.94 23.55
CA MET A 1 39.21 -30.28 22.23
C MET A 1 37.86 -29.63 22.07
N SER A 2 37.77 -28.39 21.60
CA SER A 2 36.48 -27.71 21.39
C SER A 2 35.78 -28.23 20.13
N PHE A 3 34.46 -28.12 20.10
CA PHE A 3 33.65 -28.50 18.93
C PHE A 3 34.01 -27.64 17.72
N VAL A 4 34.29 -26.34 17.94
CA VAL A 4 34.73 -25.44 16.86
C VAL A 4 36.10 -25.80 16.32
N ALA A 5 37.05 -26.25 17.16
CA ALA A 5 38.36 -26.71 16.68
C ALA A 5 38.24 -27.95 15.79
N ALA A 6 37.36 -28.90 16.12
CA ALA A 6 37.07 -30.05 15.26
C ALA A 6 36.44 -29.61 13.92
N ALA A 7 35.60 -28.57 13.93
CA ALA A 7 35.03 -27.98 12.73
C ALA A 7 36.07 -27.25 11.84
N GLU A 8 37.06 -26.59 12.45
CA GLU A 8 38.19 -25.97 11.74
C GLU A 8 39.08 -26.99 11.05
N LEU A 9 39.23 -28.18 11.64
CA LEU A 9 39.96 -29.31 11.05
C LEU A 9 39.11 -30.10 10.02
N PHE A 10 37.82 -29.78 9.90
CA PHE A 10 36.86 -30.54 9.09
C PHE A 10 36.85 -32.04 9.45
N ASP A 11 36.94 -32.37 10.73
CA ASP A 11 36.86 -33.75 11.23
C ASP A 11 35.44 -34.06 11.68
N ARG A 12 34.67 -34.71 10.80
CA ARG A 12 33.27 -35.06 11.08
C ARG A 12 33.13 -36.11 12.19
N GLU A 13 34.02 -37.10 12.22
CA GLU A 13 33.95 -38.19 13.21
C GLU A 13 34.18 -37.63 14.61
N GLN A 14 35.16 -36.73 14.74
CA GLN A 14 35.44 -36.05 15.99
C GLN A 14 34.31 -35.09 16.40
N MET A 15 33.74 -34.34 15.46
CA MET A 15 32.56 -33.51 15.74
C MET A 15 31.39 -34.36 16.25
N GLU A 16 31.14 -35.52 15.67
CA GLU A 16 30.08 -36.43 16.10
C GLU A 16 30.36 -37.04 17.48
N ALA A 17 31.60 -37.46 17.75
CA ALA A 17 32.02 -37.93 19.06
C ALA A 17 31.81 -36.87 20.14
N LEU A 18 32.23 -35.62 19.88
CA LEU A 18 32.07 -34.50 20.81
C LEU A 18 30.59 -34.18 21.10
N LEU A 19 29.71 -34.25 20.09
CA LEU A 19 28.27 -34.07 20.32
C LEU A 19 27.68 -35.19 21.19
N ASN A 20 28.16 -36.43 21.05
CA ASN A 20 27.74 -37.54 21.90
C ASN A 20 28.25 -37.40 23.35
N GLU A 21 29.39 -36.73 23.54
CA GLU A 21 29.92 -36.33 24.85
C GLU A 21 29.21 -35.10 25.45
N GLY A 22 28.28 -34.49 24.72
CA GLY A 22 27.49 -33.33 25.19
C GLY A 22 28.11 -31.97 24.89
N ALA A 23 29.02 -31.87 23.92
CA ALA A 23 29.57 -30.59 23.48
C ALA A 23 28.47 -29.67 22.91
N ASP A 24 28.63 -28.36 23.10
CA ASP A 24 27.73 -27.36 22.54
C ASP A 24 28.00 -27.15 21.04
N ILE A 25 27.02 -27.50 20.21
CA ILE A 25 27.08 -27.30 18.76
C ILE A 25 27.21 -25.83 18.34
N ASN A 26 26.82 -24.91 19.22
CA ASN A 26 26.88 -23.47 19.00
C ASN A 26 28.06 -22.81 19.72
N GLU A 27 29.02 -23.59 20.19
CA GLU A 27 30.28 -23.07 20.73
C GLU A 27 30.89 -22.05 19.74
N GLN A 28 31.48 -20.98 20.27
CA GLN A 28 32.10 -19.90 19.51
C GLN A 28 33.61 -19.89 19.78
N ASN A 29 34.42 -19.73 18.73
CA ASN A 29 35.86 -19.48 18.90
C ASN A 29 36.14 -18.02 19.30
N GLU A 30 37.42 -17.64 19.35
CA GLU A 30 37.88 -16.29 19.72
C GLU A 30 37.33 -15.18 18.80
N LEU A 31 36.93 -15.51 17.57
CA LEU A 31 36.30 -14.56 16.62
C LEU A 31 34.78 -14.50 16.77
N GLY A 32 34.20 -15.28 17.67
CA GLY A 32 32.76 -15.46 17.79
C GLY A 32 32.18 -16.38 16.71
N ASP A 33 33.01 -17.03 15.89
CA ASP A 33 32.53 -17.90 14.84
C ASP A 33 32.13 -19.27 15.43
N THR A 34 30.93 -19.73 15.06
CA THR A 34 30.48 -21.11 15.34
C THR A 34 30.95 -22.07 14.25
N ALA A 35 30.84 -23.38 14.47
CA ALA A 35 31.08 -24.38 13.42
C ALA A 35 30.31 -24.07 12.11
N MET A 36 29.07 -23.56 12.23
CA MET A 36 28.26 -23.16 11.07
C MET A 36 28.85 -21.98 10.30
N HIS A 37 29.61 -21.07 10.94
CA HIS A 37 30.29 -19.96 10.23
C HIS A 37 31.50 -20.44 9.43
N ILE A 38 32.16 -21.50 9.88
CA ILE A 38 33.43 -22.01 9.35
C ILE A 38 33.15 -22.98 8.20
N CYS A 39 32.18 -23.87 8.37
CA CYS A 39 31.92 -24.95 7.42
C CYS A 39 31.11 -24.54 6.17
N LEU A 40 30.78 -23.26 5.97
CA LEU A 40 29.92 -22.80 4.85
C LEU A 40 30.46 -23.14 3.46
N ALA A 41 31.77 -23.36 3.31
CA ALA A 41 32.38 -23.77 2.04
C ALA A 41 32.17 -25.26 1.71
N ARG A 42 31.63 -26.06 2.63
CA ARG A 42 31.51 -27.51 2.51
C ARG A 42 30.07 -27.93 2.76
N GLU A 43 29.34 -28.23 1.68
CA GLU A 43 27.91 -28.59 1.75
C GLU A 43 27.67 -29.76 2.72
N ASP A 44 28.52 -30.79 2.69
CA ASP A 44 28.42 -31.99 3.53
C ASP A 44 28.40 -31.66 5.03
N PHE A 45 29.22 -30.68 5.46
CA PHE A 45 29.29 -30.24 6.86
C PHE A 45 28.12 -29.32 7.23
N VAL A 46 27.67 -28.48 6.30
CA VAL A 46 26.48 -27.65 6.51
C VAL A 46 25.26 -28.55 6.71
N GLU A 47 25.08 -29.57 5.87
CA GLU A 47 23.99 -30.54 6.01
C GLU A 47 24.07 -31.31 7.33
N PHE A 48 25.26 -31.75 7.73
CA PHE A 48 25.48 -32.38 9.03
C PHE A 48 25.06 -31.45 10.19
N LEU A 49 25.55 -30.21 10.22
CA LEU A 49 25.23 -29.26 11.27
C LEU A 49 23.73 -28.91 11.31
N LEU A 50 23.09 -28.78 10.14
CA LEU A 50 21.64 -28.59 10.03
C LEU A 50 20.87 -29.79 10.60
N SER A 51 21.32 -31.02 10.32
CA SER A 51 20.69 -32.25 10.84
C SER A 51 20.74 -32.33 12.37
N LYS A 52 21.82 -31.79 12.97
CA LYS A 52 22.01 -31.69 14.42
C LYS A 52 21.41 -30.41 15.02
N LYS A 53 20.62 -29.65 14.23
CA LYS A 53 19.92 -28.42 14.63
C LYS A 53 20.84 -27.30 15.13
N ALA A 54 22.00 -27.12 14.51
CA ALA A 54 22.88 -25.98 14.77
C ALA A 54 22.14 -24.64 14.55
N SER A 55 22.40 -23.66 15.42
CA SER A 55 21.78 -22.35 15.35
C SER A 55 22.37 -21.52 14.21
N LEU A 56 21.51 -21.06 13.31
CA LEU A 56 21.90 -20.27 12.12
C LEU A 56 22.03 -18.76 12.40
N ASN A 57 21.49 -18.32 13.54
CA ASN A 57 21.30 -16.90 13.86
C ASN A 57 22.32 -16.38 14.89
N VAL A 58 23.27 -17.21 15.30
CA VAL A 58 24.35 -16.77 16.20
C VAL A 58 25.19 -15.73 15.47
N GLN A 59 25.49 -14.63 16.16
CA GLN A 59 26.32 -13.54 15.63
C GLN A 59 27.75 -13.68 16.14
N ASN A 60 28.71 -13.55 15.23
CA ASN A 60 30.12 -13.49 15.60
C ASN A 60 30.53 -12.12 16.15
N ASN A 61 31.82 -11.91 16.43
CA ASN A 61 32.31 -10.65 17.00
C ASN A 61 32.09 -9.43 16.10
N MET A 62 31.83 -9.61 14.80
CA MET A 62 31.45 -8.55 13.86
C MET A 62 29.93 -8.35 13.77
N GLY A 63 29.13 -9.09 14.53
CA GLY A 63 27.67 -9.14 14.41
C GLY A 63 27.19 -9.95 13.20
N SER A 64 28.09 -10.59 12.46
CA SER A 64 27.73 -11.34 11.26
C SER A 64 27.20 -12.72 11.65
N THR A 65 26.10 -13.12 11.01
CA THR A 65 25.55 -14.49 11.05
C THR A 65 26.11 -15.35 9.93
N CYS A 66 25.82 -16.66 9.94
CA CYS A 66 26.23 -17.56 8.86
C CYS A 66 25.66 -17.12 7.50
N LEU A 67 24.49 -16.47 7.48
CA LEU A 67 23.89 -15.95 6.25
C LEU A 67 24.68 -14.76 5.66
N HIS A 68 25.32 -13.93 6.49
CA HIS A 68 26.21 -12.86 6.01
C HIS A 68 27.42 -13.43 5.28
N LYS A 69 28.06 -14.46 5.86
CA LYS A 69 29.19 -15.14 5.22
C LYS A 69 28.74 -15.86 3.94
N ALA A 70 27.62 -16.57 3.97
CA ALA A 70 27.06 -17.23 2.78
C ALA A 70 26.74 -16.23 1.64
N ALA A 71 26.26 -15.03 1.98
CA ALA A 71 26.03 -13.96 1.02
C ALA A 71 27.33 -13.45 0.39
N ALA A 72 28.38 -13.23 1.20
CA ALA A 72 29.71 -12.85 0.71
C ALA A 72 30.32 -13.89 -0.24
N MET A 73 30.05 -15.17 0.00
CA MET A 73 30.49 -16.29 -0.86
C MET A 73 29.72 -16.38 -2.18
N ASN A 74 28.64 -15.61 -2.35
CA ASN A 74 27.76 -15.64 -3.52
C ASN A 74 27.21 -17.04 -3.87
N ASN A 75 27.06 -17.91 -2.87
CA ASN A 75 26.49 -19.25 -3.08
C ASN A 75 24.97 -19.23 -2.89
N GLY A 76 24.24 -19.04 -4.00
CA GLY A 76 22.77 -19.00 -3.99
C GLY A 76 22.11 -20.29 -3.50
N ARG A 77 22.71 -21.47 -3.75
CA ARG A 77 22.16 -22.75 -3.30
C ARG A 77 22.27 -22.88 -1.78
N LEU A 78 23.43 -22.56 -1.22
CA LEU A 78 23.66 -22.54 0.23
C LEU A 78 22.70 -21.56 0.93
N ILE A 79 22.53 -20.36 0.39
CA ILE A 79 21.58 -19.37 0.90
C ILE A 79 20.15 -19.94 0.93
N GLN A 80 19.71 -20.62 -0.13
CA GLN A 80 18.38 -21.26 -0.15
C GLN A 80 18.26 -22.34 0.92
N THR A 81 19.28 -23.17 1.10
CA THR A 81 19.29 -24.21 2.14
C THR A 81 19.20 -23.61 3.54
N LEU A 82 19.97 -22.56 3.83
CA LEU A 82 19.95 -21.87 5.12
C LEU A 82 18.58 -21.21 5.39
N LEU A 83 18.02 -20.51 4.40
CA LEU A 83 16.70 -19.88 4.51
C LEU A 83 15.57 -20.92 4.71
N LYS A 84 15.62 -22.05 3.99
CA LYS A 84 14.69 -23.17 4.19
C LYS A 84 14.75 -23.72 5.62
N ASN A 85 15.92 -23.68 6.24
CA ASN A 85 16.14 -24.09 7.62
C ASN A 85 15.96 -22.94 8.64
N LYS A 86 15.19 -21.90 8.28
CA LYS A 86 14.80 -20.78 9.15
C LYS A 86 15.96 -19.88 9.60
N ALA A 87 17.01 -19.75 8.78
CA ALA A 87 18.00 -18.68 8.99
C ALA A 87 17.33 -17.31 8.86
N ASP A 88 17.57 -16.44 9.83
CA ASP A 88 17.01 -15.10 9.84
C ASP A 88 17.89 -14.14 9.03
N ALA A 89 17.34 -13.66 7.92
CA ALA A 89 17.99 -12.67 7.08
C ALA A 89 17.85 -11.23 7.61
N ASN A 90 17.11 -11.00 8.70
CA ASN A 90 16.84 -9.67 9.26
C ASN A 90 17.90 -9.20 10.25
N ILE A 91 18.80 -10.09 10.65
CA ILE A 91 19.84 -9.75 11.61
C ILE A 91 20.85 -8.83 10.93
N GLN A 92 21.09 -7.67 11.53
CA GLN A 92 22.12 -6.74 11.09
C GLN A 92 23.43 -7.03 11.81
N ASN A 93 24.54 -6.88 11.11
CA ASN A 93 25.86 -6.91 11.73
C ASN A 93 26.19 -5.59 12.44
N LYS A 94 27.36 -5.51 13.10
CA LYS A 94 27.79 -4.30 13.81
C LYS A 94 27.98 -3.07 12.90
N LEU A 95 28.01 -3.26 11.59
CA LEU A 95 28.05 -2.19 10.58
C LEU A 95 26.64 -1.80 10.09
N ASN A 96 25.58 -2.30 10.72
CA ASN A 96 24.18 -2.14 10.33
C ASN A 96 23.84 -2.69 8.94
N PHE A 97 24.69 -3.57 8.41
CA PHE A 97 24.44 -4.23 7.14
C PHE A 97 23.67 -5.52 7.35
N TYR A 98 22.69 -5.74 6.48
CA TYR A 98 22.01 -7.03 6.32
C TYR A 98 22.87 -7.98 5.47
N PRO A 99 22.61 -9.30 5.51
CA PRO A 99 23.32 -10.29 4.69
C PRO A 99 23.34 -9.93 3.20
N GLU A 100 22.24 -9.37 2.68
CA GLU A 100 22.11 -8.94 1.28
C GLU A 100 23.14 -7.89 0.83
N ALA A 101 23.67 -7.07 1.75
CA ALA A 101 24.67 -6.06 1.42
C ALA A 101 25.99 -6.68 0.94
N TYR A 102 26.26 -7.93 1.30
CA TYR A 102 27.45 -8.69 0.92
C TYR A 102 27.25 -9.53 -0.35
N ALA A 103 26.02 -9.60 -0.89
CA ALA A 103 25.75 -10.30 -2.14
C ALA A 103 26.17 -9.44 -3.33
N ASN A 104 27.23 -9.84 -4.04
CA ASN A 104 27.72 -9.11 -5.23
C ASN A 104 26.84 -9.35 -6.46
N TYR A 105 26.09 -10.45 -6.50
CA TYR A 105 25.28 -10.83 -7.67
C TYR A 105 23.78 -10.61 -7.44
N GLN A 106 23.12 -10.02 -8.45
CA GLN A 106 21.67 -9.81 -8.45
C GLN A 106 20.86 -11.11 -8.27
N LYS A 107 21.42 -12.27 -8.67
CA LYS A 107 20.77 -13.58 -8.51
C LYS A 107 20.74 -14.06 -7.05
N THR A 108 21.83 -13.87 -6.30
CA THR A 108 21.89 -14.19 -4.86
C THR A 108 21.07 -13.18 -4.06
N PHE A 109 21.10 -11.90 -4.44
CA PHE A 109 20.22 -10.86 -3.92
C PHE A 109 18.73 -11.22 -4.11
N ASN A 110 18.31 -11.58 -5.33
CA ASN A 110 16.93 -11.97 -5.62
C ASN A 110 16.49 -13.23 -4.86
N THR A 111 17.43 -14.12 -4.53
CA THR A 111 17.16 -15.34 -3.75
C THR A 111 16.96 -15.03 -2.27
N LEU A 112 17.76 -14.12 -1.70
CA LEU A 112 17.58 -13.61 -0.33
C LEU A 112 16.23 -12.89 -0.19
N ILE A 113 15.89 -12.04 -1.16
CA ILE A 113 14.62 -11.29 -1.20
C ILE A 113 13.42 -12.20 -1.51
N GLY A 114 13.59 -13.23 -2.34
CA GLY A 114 12.51 -14.06 -2.86
C GLY A 114 11.73 -14.86 -1.80
N SER A 115 12.36 -15.19 -0.68
CA SER A 115 11.73 -15.94 0.42
C SER A 115 10.75 -15.12 1.26
N HIS A 116 10.83 -13.77 1.22
CA HIS A 116 9.98 -12.86 2.00
C HIS A 116 9.35 -11.74 1.15
N LYS A 117 9.23 -11.95 -0.16
CA LYS A 117 8.79 -10.92 -1.11
C LYS A 117 7.33 -10.54 -0.90
N LYS A 118 7.09 -9.31 -0.41
CA LYS A 118 5.82 -8.60 -0.62
C LYS A 118 6.07 -7.50 -1.64
N GLU A 119 5.44 -7.63 -2.81
CA GLU A 119 5.43 -6.56 -3.79
C GLU A 119 4.26 -5.63 -3.49
N VAL A 120 4.55 -4.35 -3.31
CA VAL A 120 3.52 -3.32 -3.16
C VAL A 120 3.75 -2.26 -4.22
N THR A 121 2.75 -2.09 -5.07
CA THR A 121 2.71 -1.04 -6.07
C THR A 121 2.10 0.21 -5.44
N VAL A 122 2.87 1.30 -5.40
CA VAL A 122 2.42 2.60 -4.90
C VAL A 122 2.32 3.58 -6.09
N PRO A 123 1.13 4.08 -6.44
CA PRO A 123 0.98 5.04 -7.53
C PRO A 123 1.47 6.45 -7.12
N LEU A 124 2.50 6.96 -7.80
CA LEU A 124 3.20 8.21 -7.49
C LEU A 124 2.65 9.47 -8.19
N HIS A 125 1.46 9.40 -8.82
CA HIS A 125 0.67 10.52 -9.38
C HIS A 125 1.48 11.79 -9.73
N GLN A 126 2.04 11.86 -10.95
CA GLN A 126 2.78 13.00 -11.55
C GLN A 126 4.00 13.56 -10.76
N LYS A 127 4.23 13.13 -9.51
CA LYS A 127 5.30 13.60 -8.60
C LYS A 127 6.45 12.59 -8.47
N SER A 128 6.59 11.66 -9.41
CA SER A 128 7.67 10.65 -9.41
C SER A 128 9.08 11.25 -9.33
N GLY A 129 9.29 12.44 -9.90
CA GLY A 129 10.55 13.18 -9.79
C GLY A 129 10.92 13.60 -8.36
N LEU A 130 9.94 13.82 -7.48
CA LEU A 130 10.17 14.19 -6.08
C LEU A 130 10.61 12.99 -5.24
N VAL A 131 10.08 11.79 -5.54
CA VAL A 131 10.41 10.55 -4.84
C VAL A 131 11.79 10.03 -5.25
N ILE A 132 12.18 10.19 -6.51
CA ILE A 132 13.55 9.91 -6.98
C ILE A 132 14.54 10.91 -6.36
N GLY A 133 14.20 12.19 -6.36
CA GLY A 133 15.07 13.28 -5.92
C GLY A 133 16.18 13.59 -6.94
N ARG A 134 16.93 14.68 -6.72
CA ARG A 134 18.05 15.07 -7.60
C ARG A 134 19.06 13.91 -7.68
N LYS A 135 19.26 13.36 -8.88
CA LYS A 135 20.10 12.19 -9.18
C LYS A 135 19.77 10.90 -8.37
N GLY A 136 18.53 10.70 -7.92
CA GLY A 136 18.17 9.48 -7.17
C GLY A 136 18.56 9.48 -5.68
N SER A 137 19.09 10.59 -5.17
CA SER A 137 19.62 10.69 -3.79
C SER A 137 18.57 10.44 -2.70
N THR A 138 17.33 10.88 -2.92
CA THR A 138 16.24 10.69 -1.94
C THR A 138 15.78 9.25 -1.93
N LEU A 139 15.65 8.63 -3.11
CA LEU A 139 15.37 7.21 -3.24
C LEU A 139 16.44 6.34 -2.60
N GLN A 140 17.72 6.70 -2.78
CA GLN A 140 18.83 5.96 -2.18
C GLN A 140 18.82 6.06 -0.65
N LYS A 141 18.50 7.23 -0.08
CA LYS A 141 18.32 7.39 1.37
C LYS A 141 17.18 6.52 1.90
N ILE A 142 16.03 6.56 1.24
CA ILE A 142 14.88 5.72 1.63
C ILE A 142 15.27 4.26 1.56
N ARG A 143 15.95 3.81 0.49
CA ARG A 143 16.40 2.43 0.33
C ARG A 143 17.34 1.99 1.46
N VAL A 144 18.28 2.83 1.86
CA VAL A 144 19.21 2.54 2.97
C VAL A 144 18.46 2.48 4.29
N GLU A 145 17.58 3.44 4.56
CA GLU A 145 16.87 3.50 5.84
C GLU A 145 15.72 2.49 5.97
N SER A 146 15.05 2.14 4.87
CA SER A 146 13.93 1.20 4.86
C SER A 146 14.37 -0.23 4.57
N GLY A 147 15.58 -0.44 4.06
CA GLY A 147 16.06 -1.76 3.64
C GLY A 147 15.19 -2.41 2.55
N ALA A 148 14.42 -1.62 1.80
CA ALA A 148 13.50 -2.12 0.78
C ALA A 148 14.04 -1.76 -0.61
N PHE A 149 13.91 -2.69 -1.57
CA PHE A 149 14.24 -2.42 -2.95
C PHE A 149 13.08 -1.66 -3.61
N ILE A 150 13.37 -0.48 -4.15
CA ILE A 150 12.35 0.37 -4.77
C ILE A 150 12.74 0.58 -6.22
N GLU A 151 11.90 0.12 -7.12
CA GLU A 151 12.06 0.30 -8.56
C GLU A 151 10.95 1.20 -9.09
N ILE A 152 11.33 2.21 -9.86
CA ILE A 152 10.38 3.10 -10.54
C ILE A 152 10.49 2.81 -12.02
N PRO A 153 9.62 1.96 -12.59
CA PRO A 153 9.57 1.74 -14.02
C PRO A 153 9.33 3.06 -14.76
N LYS A 154 10.18 3.36 -15.74
CA LYS A 154 10.09 4.57 -16.58
C LYS A 154 8.93 4.52 -17.59
N ASN A 155 8.29 3.36 -17.75
CA ASN A 155 7.48 3.02 -18.92
C ASN A 155 5.99 2.78 -18.62
N ALA A 156 5.45 3.35 -17.55
CA ALA A 156 4.04 3.21 -17.20
C ALA A 156 3.30 4.57 -17.33
N PRO A 157 2.05 4.57 -17.84
CA PRO A 157 1.21 5.78 -17.94
C PRO A 157 0.87 6.37 -16.56
N GLU A 158 0.98 5.55 -15.51
CA GLU A 158 0.94 5.95 -14.11
C GLU A 158 2.32 5.68 -13.51
N ALA A 159 2.98 6.69 -12.97
CA ALA A 159 4.29 6.51 -12.36
C ALA A 159 4.15 5.69 -11.07
N CYS A 160 4.25 4.37 -11.14
CA CYS A 160 4.15 3.49 -9.98
C CYS A 160 5.54 3.17 -9.43
N ALA A 161 5.75 3.30 -8.12
CA ALA A 161 6.88 2.66 -7.45
C ALA A 161 6.51 1.21 -7.17
N VAL A 162 7.31 0.28 -7.66
CA VAL A 162 7.27 -1.12 -7.26
C VAL A 162 8.24 -1.27 -6.10
N ILE A 163 7.70 -1.43 -4.90
CA ILE A 163 8.49 -1.69 -3.70
C ILE A 163 8.52 -3.21 -3.54
N THR A 164 9.72 -3.79 -3.57
CA THR A 164 9.95 -5.20 -3.32
C THR A 164 10.83 -5.35 -2.09
N GLY A 165 10.42 -6.26 -1.21
CA GLY A 165 11.14 -6.52 0.02
C GLY A 165 10.27 -7.21 1.05
N ARG A 166 10.78 -7.26 2.28
CA ARG A 166 10.08 -7.82 3.42
C ARG A 166 8.86 -6.99 3.80
N PRO A 167 7.77 -7.57 4.30
CA PRO A 167 6.53 -6.84 4.60
C PRO A 167 6.74 -5.65 5.55
N GLU A 168 7.64 -5.77 6.53
CA GLU A 168 8.00 -4.70 7.47
C GLU A 168 8.76 -3.55 6.78
N CYS A 169 9.80 -3.88 6.03
CA CYS A 169 10.58 -2.94 5.22
C CYS A 169 9.71 -2.23 4.16
N VAL A 170 8.79 -2.98 3.54
CA VAL A 170 7.85 -2.48 2.54
C VAL A 170 6.83 -1.54 3.18
N ALA A 171 6.37 -1.82 4.39
CA ALA A 171 5.48 -0.91 5.13
C ALA A 171 6.20 0.41 5.46
N ALA A 172 7.42 0.35 6.00
CA ALA A 172 8.23 1.53 6.31
C ALA A 172 8.58 2.35 5.04
N ALA A 173 8.94 1.67 3.95
CA ALA A 173 9.21 2.30 2.66
C ALA A 173 7.96 2.98 2.11
N LYS A 174 6.81 2.29 2.16
CA LYS A 174 5.51 2.83 1.73
C LYS A 174 5.15 4.08 2.51
N GLU A 175 5.31 4.08 3.83
CA GLU A 175 5.01 5.23 4.68
C GLU A 175 5.88 6.45 4.33
N LYS A 176 7.21 6.24 4.20
CA LYS A 176 8.15 7.30 3.82
C LYS A 176 7.86 7.88 2.44
N ILE A 177 7.59 7.01 1.46
CA ILE A 177 7.21 7.43 0.10
C ILE A 177 5.91 8.23 0.14
N THR A 178 4.91 7.77 0.91
CA THR A 178 3.63 8.47 1.06
C THR A 178 3.82 9.84 1.72
N ALA A 179 4.68 9.96 2.73
CA ALA A 179 5.01 11.22 3.38
C ALA A 179 5.71 12.22 2.44
N ILE A 180 6.48 11.75 1.47
CA ILE A 180 7.14 12.59 0.46
C ILE A 180 6.16 13.03 -0.64
N ILE A 181 5.24 12.16 -1.06
CA ILE A 181 4.19 12.50 -2.04
C ILE A 181 3.19 13.49 -1.45
N TYR A 182 2.82 13.27 -0.19
CA TYR A 182 1.88 14.07 0.59
C TYR A 182 2.58 14.63 1.83
N PRO A 183 3.48 15.63 1.68
CA PRO A 183 4.06 16.27 2.83
C PRO A 183 2.92 16.92 3.63
N LYS A 184 2.82 16.59 4.92
CA LYS A 184 1.91 17.20 5.90
C LYS A 184 2.26 18.68 6.14
N LYS A 185 2.42 19.48 5.09
CA LYS A 185 2.45 20.94 5.16
C LYS A 185 1.04 21.44 4.89
N ASN A 186 0.20 21.35 5.92
CA ASN A 186 -0.88 22.30 6.23
C ASN A 186 -1.51 21.88 7.57
N GLN A 187 -0.80 22.23 8.63
CA GLN A 187 -1.23 22.23 10.03
C GLN A 187 -2.38 23.22 10.32
N GLN A 188 -3.13 23.70 9.31
CA GLN A 188 -4.21 24.69 9.47
C GLN A 188 -5.34 24.43 8.45
N ARG A 189 -5.96 23.26 8.56
CA ARG A 189 -7.40 23.01 8.32
C ARG A 189 -7.67 21.60 8.82
N MET A 190 -7.86 21.53 10.13
CA MET A 190 -8.16 20.32 10.90
C MET A 190 -9.54 19.75 10.53
N ASP A 191 -9.74 19.25 9.31
CA ASP A 191 -11.00 18.59 8.91
C ASP A 191 -10.84 17.45 7.87
N ASP A 192 -9.62 17.08 7.45
CA ASP A 192 -9.41 15.95 6.52
C ASP A 192 -8.39 14.94 7.10
N MET A 193 -8.78 14.34 8.23
CA MET A 193 -8.24 13.05 8.66
C MET A 193 -8.75 11.98 7.68
N PRO A 194 -7.93 11.01 7.21
CA PRO A 194 -8.41 9.99 6.30
C PRO A 194 -9.31 9.07 7.12
N LEU A 195 -10.62 9.26 7.03
CA LEU A 195 -11.58 8.31 7.57
C LEU A 195 -11.26 6.96 6.93
N GLN A 196 -10.77 6.08 7.78
CA GLN A 196 -10.62 4.65 7.57
C GLN A 196 -12.01 4.08 7.32
N GLY A 197 -12.50 4.27 6.09
CA GLY A 197 -13.90 4.09 5.74
C GLY A 197 -14.04 3.42 4.40
N THR A 198 -14.88 2.39 4.36
CA THR A 198 -15.23 1.66 3.13
C THR A 198 -15.95 2.60 2.17
N MET A 199 -15.65 2.56 0.88
CA MET A 199 -16.37 3.35 -0.13
C MET A 199 -17.58 2.57 -0.63
N VAL A 200 -18.78 3.14 -0.50
CA VAL A 200 -20.00 2.55 -1.05
C VAL A 200 -20.55 3.45 -2.17
N LYS A 201 -20.77 2.82 -3.32
CA LYS A 201 -21.36 3.45 -4.51
C LYS A 201 -22.87 3.29 -4.47
N CYS A 202 -23.58 4.40 -4.34
CA CYS A 202 -25.04 4.41 -4.33
C CYS A 202 -25.58 4.94 -5.68
N PRO A 203 -26.26 4.10 -6.49
CA PRO A 203 -26.86 4.56 -7.74
C PRO A 203 -28.11 5.40 -7.45
N ILE A 204 -28.05 6.70 -7.73
CA ILE A 204 -29.13 7.67 -7.53
C ILE A 204 -29.29 8.50 -8.80
N ASN A 205 -30.52 8.63 -9.29
CA ASN A 205 -30.82 9.33 -10.53
C ASN A 205 -30.58 10.86 -10.42
N LYS A 206 -30.06 11.48 -11.50
CA LYS A 206 -29.63 12.89 -11.57
C LYS A 206 -30.64 13.91 -11.07
N GLN A 207 -31.92 13.61 -11.27
CA GLN A 207 -33.04 14.47 -10.85
C GLN A 207 -33.11 14.66 -9.33
N TYR A 208 -32.57 13.72 -8.56
CA TYR A 208 -32.62 13.75 -7.09
C TYR A 208 -31.33 14.34 -6.46
N HIS A 209 -30.22 14.47 -7.20
CA HIS A 209 -28.98 15.04 -6.64
C HIS A 209 -29.18 16.47 -6.13
N GLY A 210 -29.92 17.31 -6.87
CA GLY A 210 -30.23 18.68 -6.43
C GLY A 210 -31.08 18.71 -5.15
N ARG A 211 -31.97 17.72 -4.96
CA ARG A 211 -32.82 17.59 -3.77
C ARG A 211 -32.05 17.07 -2.55
N ILE A 212 -31.09 16.16 -2.76
CA ILE A 212 -30.21 15.64 -1.71
C ILE A 212 -29.23 16.72 -1.21
N ILE A 213 -28.76 17.60 -2.10
CA ILE A 213 -27.94 18.77 -1.72
C ILE A 213 -28.76 19.73 -0.84
N GLY A 214 -30.02 19.97 -1.21
CA GLY A 214 -30.90 20.92 -0.51
C GLY A 214 -30.55 22.39 -0.78
N LYS A 215 -31.29 23.33 -0.16
CA LYS A 215 -31.06 24.78 -0.33
C LYS A 215 -29.62 25.13 0.11
N ARG A 216 -28.77 25.56 -0.83
CA ARG A 216 -27.33 25.88 -0.63
C ARG A 216 -26.48 24.75 -0.03
N GLY A 217 -26.88 23.49 -0.16
CA GLY A 217 -26.11 22.37 0.39
C GLY A 217 -26.35 22.10 1.89
N ALA A 218 -27.33 22.74 2.51
CA ALA A 218 -27.58 22.63 3.95
C ALA A 218 -27.95 21.20 4.37
N THR A 219 -28.83 20.53 3.62
CA THR A 219 -29.30 19.17 3.92
C THR A 219 -28.16 18.16 3.78
N LEU A 220 -27.33 18.31 2.75
CA LEU A 220 -26.14 17.47 2.59
C LEU A 220 -25.14 17.67 3.73
N LYS A 221 -24.85 18.93 4.10
CA LYS A 221 -23.97 19.24 5.24
C LYS A 221 -24.50 18.70 6.57
N GLN A 222 -25.81 18.75 6.76
CA GLN A 222 -26.46 18.19 7.94
C GLN A 222 -26.27 16.67 8.00
N ILE A 223 -26.51 15.95 6.91
CA ILE A 223 -26.29 14.49 6.83
C ILE A 223 -24.80 14.14 7.01
N GLN A 224 -23.90 14.94 6.43
CA GLN A 224 -22.45 14.76 6.61
C GLN A 224 -22.05 14.92 8.09
N SER A 225 -22.60 15.93 8.78
CA SER A 225 -22.33 16.17 10.20
C SER A 225 -23.01 15.16 11.13
N GLU A 226 -24.21 14.70 10.78
CA GLU A 226 -25.02 13.80 11.61
C GLU A 226 -24.48 12.36 11.60
N PHE A 227 -24.07 11.88 10.42
CA PHE A 227 -23.55 10.51 10.27
C PHE A 227 -22.02 10.44 10.20
N ASN A 228 -21.33 11.57 10.29
CA ASN A 228 -19.87 11.67 10.14
C ASN A 228 -19.37 10.99 8.84
N VAL A 229 -20.11 11.20 7.74
CA VAL A 229 -19.82 10.61 6.42
C VAL A 229 -19.45 11.72 5.43
N LYS A 230 -18.52 11.43 4.52
CA LYS A 230 -18.17 12.32 3.41
C LYS A 230 -18.89 11.83 2.16
N VAL A 231 -19.81 12.65 1.64
CA VAL A 231 -20.58 12.34 0.44
C VAL A 231 -20.03 13.14 -0.73
N MET A 232 -19.52 12.45 -1.75
CA MET A 232 -19.06 13.02 -3.00
C MET A 232 -20.10 12.82 -4.09
N LEU A 233 -20.53 13.94 -4.67
CA LEU A 233 -21.44 13.97 -5.81
C LEU A 233 -20.62 14.25 -7.08
N PRO A 234 -20.95 13.59 -8.20
CA PRO A 234 -20.28 13.84 -9.47
C PRO A 234 -20.50 15.29 -9.94
N LYS A 235 -19.50 15.84 -10.63
CA LYS A 235 -19.55 17.21 -11.17
C LYS A 235 -20.66 17.33 -12.21
N GLN A 236 -21.22 18.53 -12.40
CA GLN A 236 -22.40 18.76 -13.27
C GLN A 236 -22.24 18.30 -14.73
N ASN A 237 -21.00 18.23 -15.24
CA ASN A 237 -20.66 17.73 -16.58
C ASN A 237 -20.62 16.21 -16.70
N ASP A 238 -20.63 15.49 -15.59
CA ASP A 238 -20.56 14.05 -15.55
C ASP A 238 -21.99 13.50 -15.40
N SER A 239 -22.42 12.63 -16.31
CA SER A 239 -23.76 12.03 -16.31
C SER A 239 -23.85 10.79 -15.41
N SER A 240 -22.87 10.60 -14.53
CA SER A 240 -22.80 9.49 -13.62
C SER A 240 -23.93 9.57 -12.58
N ASN A 241 -24.82 8.57 -12.59
CA ASN A 241 -25.91 8.41 -11.62
C ASN A 241 -25.39 7.80 -10.30
N VAL A 242 -24.13 8.03 -9.92
CA VAL A 242 -23.48 7.33 -8.81
C VAL A 242 -22.99 8.36 -7.80
N VAL A 243 -23.50 8.27 -6.59
CA VAL A 243 -23.02 9.05 -5.43
C VAL A 243 -22.06 8.17 -4.64
N GLU A 244 -20.89 8.71 -4.32
CA GLU A 244 -19.87 8.01 -3.55
C GLU A 244 -19.93 8.49 -2.09
N VAL A 245 -20.18 7.55 -1.17
CA VAL A 245 -20.23 7.83 0.26
C VAL A 245 -19.03 7.15 0.92
N TYR A 246 -18.29 7.93 1.71
CA TYR A 246 -17.14 7.50 2.49
C TYR A 246 -17.43 7.65 3.98
N GLY A 247 -17.10 6.64 4.77
CA GLY A 247 -17.30 6.63 6.21
C GLY A 247 -17.21 5.22 6.80
N GLU A 248 -17.61 5.07 8.05
CA GLU A 248 -17.76 3.76 8.68
C GLU A 248 -18.95 3.00 8.09
N ILE A 249 -18.83 1.67 7.96
CA ILE A 249 -19.85 0.81 7.31
C ILE A 249 -21.24 1.01 7.93
N ASP A 250 -21.31 1.07 9.27
CA ASP A 250 -22.57 1.23 10.01
C ASP A 250 -23.22 2.61 9.78
N ASN A 251 -22.41 3.64 9.57
CA ASN A 251 -22.88 5.00 9.32
C ASN A 251 -23.23 5.21 7.86
N ILE A 252 -22.51 4.55 6.94
CA ILE A 252 -22.82 4.53 5.51
C ILE A 252 -24.19 3.94 5.27
N GLU A 253 -24.52 2.81 5.90
CA GLU A 253 -25.82 2.18 5.70
C GLU A 253 -26.98 3.10 6.12
N LYS A 254 -26.84 3.77 7.27
CA LYS A 254 -27.81 4.76 7.76
C LYS A 254 -27.91 5.97 6.83
N ALA A 255 -26.76 6.49 6.37
CA ALA A 255 -26.71 7.62 5.44
C ALA A 255 -27.33 7.28 4.08
N VAL A 256 -27.04 6.10 3.52
CA VAL A 256 -27.62 5.62 2.26
C VAL A 256 -29.13 5.45 2.37
N ARG A 257 -29.63 4.90 3.49
CA ARG A 257 -31.08 4.83 3.76
C ARG A 257 -31.70 6.23 3.79
N ARG A 258 -31.07 7.19 4.49
CA ARG A 258 -31.55 8.57 4.59
C ARG A 258 -31.55 9.29 3.23
N ILE A 259 -30.52 9.06 2.42
CA ILE A 259 -30.43 9.62 1.07
C ILE A 259 -31.52 9.02 0.17
N HIS A 260 -31.83 7.73 0.28
CA HIS A 260 -32.94 7.10 -0.43
C HIS A 260 -34.30 7.63 0.01
N GLU A 261 -34.51 7.92 1.30
CA GLU A 261 -35.74 8.57 1.79
C GLU A 261 -35.92 9.96 1.19
N LEU A 262 -34.87 10.77 1.14
CA LEU A 262 -34.90 12.11 0.54
C LEU A 262 -35.09 12.08 -0.97
N ALA A 263 -34.67 11.00 -1.63
CA ALA A 263 -34.97 10.76 -3.04
C ALA A 263 -36.45 10.35 -3.26
N LYS A 264 -37.06 9.61 -2.32
CA LYS A 264 -38.44 9.11 -2.42
C LYS A 264 -39.51 10.11 -1.95
N ASN A 265 -39.24 10.92 -0.94
CA ASN A 265 -40.26 11.79 -0.33
C ASN A 265 -40.47 13.08 -1.13
N GLN A 266 -41.65 13.20 -1.75
CA GLN A 266 -42.14 14.42 -2.42
C GLN A 266 -42.61 15.53 -1.48
N ASN A 267 -42.72 15.30 -0.18
CA ASN A 267 -43.35 16.25 0.75
C ASN A 267 -42.40 16.71 1.84
N TYR A 268 -41.67 17.80 1.57
CA TYR A 268 -41.21 18.76 2.60
C TYR A 268 -41.13 20.16 1.95
N GLY A 269 -42.28 20.62 1.46
CA GLY A 269 -42.56 22.05 1.37
C GLY A 269 -43.03 22.51 2.75
N GLY A 270 -42.26 23.39 3.39
CA GLY A 270 -42.68 24.02 4.63
C GLY A 270 -43.93 24.87 4.39
N ASN A 271 -45.02 24.52 5.08
CA ASN A 271 -46.13 25.42 5.33
C ASN A 271 -45.92 26.06 6.70
N ASN A 272 -45.70 27.38 6.73
CA ASN A 272 -46.46 28.26 7.61
C ASN A 272 -46.28 29.72 7.19
N SER A 273 -47.43 30.30 6.81
CA SER A 273 -47.85 31.70 6.90
C SER A 273 -48.10 32.36 5.55
N GLY A 274 -49.37 32.70 5.31
CA GLY A 274 -49.78 33.62 4.25
C GLY A 274 -51.07 33.19 3.56
N ASP A 275 -52.19 33.63 4.11
CA ASP A 275 -53.53 33.59 3.54
C ASP A 275 -53.58 33.92 2.03
N ASN A 276 -54.34 33.12 1.27
CA ASN A 276 -55.50 33.56 0.48
C ASN A 276 -55.79 32.59 -0.68
N GLN A 277 -56.85 31.80 -0.52
CA GLN A 277 -57.65 31.29 -1.64
C GLN A 277 -58.73 32.33 -2.03
N PRO A 278 -59.52 32.15 -3.11
CA PRO A 278 -59.16 31.77 -4.48
C PRO A 278 -59.95 32.58 -5.55
N ARG A 279 -59.45 32.53 -6.80
CA ARG A 279 -60.16 32.58 -8.10
C ARG A 279 -61.39 33.48 -8.29
N ARG A 280 -61.38 34.30 -9.37
CA ARG A 280 -62.51 34.41 -10.31
C ARG A 280 -62.07 34.97 -11.68
N ASN A 281 -62.50 34.26 -12.73
CA ASN A 281 -62.39 34.59 -14.15
C ASN A 281 -62.91 36.00 -14.49
N ARG A 282 -62.37 36.64 -15.54
CA ARG A 282 -63.16 37.35 -16.59
C ARG A 282 -62.32 37.79 -17.80
N THR A 283 -62.69 37.19 -18.94
CA THR A 283 -62.79 37.71 -20.32
C THR A 283 -61.56 38.12 -21.17
N PRO A 284 -61.61 37.83 -22.49
CA PRO A 284 -60.60 38.19 -23.50
C PRO A 284 -61.00 39.41 -24.34
N ASN A 285 -60.04 40.28 -24.68
CA ASN A 285 -59.96 41.17 -25.87
C ASN A 285 -58.74 42.09 -25.66
N SER A 286 -57.95 42.54 -26.63
CA SER A 286 -58.06 42.60 -28.09
C SER A 286 -56.71 43.04 -28.67
N SER A 287 -56.41 42.62 -29.92
CA SER A 287 -55.62 43.38 -30.91
C SER A 287 -54.12 43.54 -30.65
N ARG A 288 -53.17 43.25 -31.56
CA ARG A 288 -53.14 43.09 -33.04
C ARG A 288 -51.66 42.80 -33.42
N PRO A 289 -51.28 42.61 -34.69
CA PRO A 289 -51.43 41.40 -35.50
C PRO A 289 -50.07 40.85 -36.02
N ILE A 290 -50.17 39.68 -36.66
CA ILE A 290 -49.14 38.92 -37.37
C ILE A 290 -48.62 39.71 -38.61
N PRO A 291 -47.47 39.34 -39.20
CA PRO A 291 -47.57 38.70 -40.51
C PRO A 291 -46.70 37.45 -40.67
N GLN A 292 -47.33 36.45 -41.30
CA GLN A 292 -46.76 35.23 -41.83
C GLN A 292 -45.95 35.56 -43.10
N LYS A 293 -44.97 34.72 -43.42
CA LYS A 293 -44.64 34.33 -44.80
C LYS A 293 -43.84 33.02 -44.77
N THR A 294 -44.49 31.93 -45.20
CA THR A 294 -44.25 31.17 -46.46
C THR A 294 -43.10 30.18 -46.33
N SER A 295 -43.38 28.89 -46.10
CA SER A 295 -43.70 27.85 -47.09
C SER A 295 -42.46 27.19 -47.67
N ASN A 296 -42.31 25.88 -47.42
CA ASN A 296 -42.04 24.80 -48.39
C ASN A 296 -41.68 23.53 -47.59
N THR A 297 -42.61 22.59 -47.38
CA THR A 297 -42.85 21.35 -48.17
C THR A 297 -41.59 20.52 -48.50
N LEU A 298 -41.46 19.39 -47.77
CA LEU A 298 -41.36 17.97 -48.23
C LEU A 298 -40.27 17.56 -49.26
N PRO A 299 -40.01 16.26 -49.50
CA PRO A 299 -39.77 15.12 -48.60
C PRO A 299 -38.66 14.15 -49.10
N ILE A 300 -38.43 13.03 -48.38
CA ILE A 300 -38.11 11.66 -48.89
C ILE A 300 -36.96 11.49 -49.94
N ASN A 301 -35.90 10.71 -49.65
CA ASN A 301 -35.80 9.28 -50.05
C ASN A 301 -34.41 8.63 -49.84
N HIS A 302 -34.47 7.30 -49.70
CA HIS A 302 -33.49 6.24 -49.98
C HIS A 302 -32.21 6.64 -50.76
N ARG A 303 -31.04 6.11 -50.44
CA ARG A 303 -30.68 4.69 -50.53
C ARG A 303 -29.33 4.44 -49.84
#